data_AF-A0A0S8BW25-F1
#
_entry.id   AF-A0A0S8BW25-F1
#
_cell.length_a   1.000
_cell.length_b   1.000
_cell.length_c   1.000
_cell.angle_alpha   90.00
_cell.angle_beta   90.00
_cell.angle_gamma   90.00
#
_symmetry.space_group_name_H-M   'P 1'
#
loop_
_entity.id
_entity.type
_entity.pdbx_description
1 polymer ?
#
loop_
_entity_poly.entity_id
_entity_poly.type
_entity_poly.pdbx_seq_one_letter_code
_entity_poly.pdbx_strand_id
1 'polypeptide(L)'
;LRFEGDGPLEKIIVEAESNGMVRGYVKVPHVDLPLKNGKFDVSGALGDSGLLTVVKDLRLKEPYTGMVELYTGEIGEDLAFYLTESEQIPSAVGLGVSLDTDGGVSAAGGFLIQSFPPYQKETVDGLIDQIQEISSITEMISEGKTPEQLLDILFSGIPFDILEERPLAFQCSCSKERVEKALIALGREEIEAMISRQKETTVTCEFCRESYQLTREELEQLVEHMLPSSGEKGALH
;
A
#
# COMPACT_ATOMS: atom_id res chain seq x y z
N LEU A 1 -0.33 -3.81 2.14
CA LEU A 1 -1.40 -3.21 2.96
C LEU A 1 -2.64 -3.03 2.11
N ARG A 2 -3.80 -3.39 2.65
CA ARG A 2 -5.11 -3.16 2.04
C ARG A 2 -6.04 -2.59 3.08
N PHE A 3 -6.43 -1.34 2.93
CA PHE A 3 -7.48 -0.70 3.71
C PHE A 3 -8.76 -0.77 2.89
N GLU A 4 -9.82 -1.34 3.45
CA GLU A 4 -11.14 -1.43 2.83
C GLU A 4 -12.14 -0.84 3.81
N GLY A 5 -12.86 0.19 3.39
CA GLY A 5 -13.84 0.84 4.25
C GLY A 5 -15.11 1.20 3.47
N ASP A 6 -16.14 1.62 4.20
CA ASP A 6 -17.44 2.00 3.67
C ASP A 6 -17.54 3.47 3.24
N GLY A 7 -16.44 4.21 3.34
CA GLY A 7 -16.31 5.59 2.86
C GLY A 7 -16.14 5.69 1.34
N PRO A 8 -16.24 6.92 0.79
CA PRO A 8 -16.22 7.16 -0.65
C PRO A 8 -14.92 6.78 -1.36
N LEU A 9 -13.80 6.61 -0.63
CA LEU A 9 -12.54 6.14 -1.18
C LEU A 9 -12.56 4.64 -1.51
N GLU A 10 -13.47 3.90 -0.85
CA GLU A 10 -13.70 2.45 -0.84
C GLU A 10 -12.49 1.61 -0.38
N LYS A 11 -11.33 1.84 -1.00
CA LYS A 11 -10.16 0.98 -0.84
C LYS A 11 -8.86 1.70 -1.12
N ILE A 12 -7.86 1.41 -0.30
CA ILE A 12 -6.47 1.79 -0.50
C ILE A 12 -5.63 0.52 -0.57
N ILE A 13 -4.84 0.37 -1.63
CA ILE A 13 -3.85 -0.71 -1.77
C ILE A 13 -2.47 -0.10 -1.79
N VAL A 14 -1.59 -0.63 -0.94
CA VAL A 14 -0.16 -0.26 -0.90
C VAL A 14 0.68 -1.52 -0.86
N GLU A 15 1.69 -1.59 -1.71
CA GLU A 15 2.71 -2.63 -1.71
C GLU A 15 4.07 -1.99 -1.50
N ALA A 16 4.88 -2.61 -0.65
CA ALA A 16 6.25 -2.20 -0.38
C ALA A 16 7.16 -3.43 -0.42
N GLU A 17 8.32 -3.28 -1.06
CA GLU A 17 9.37 -4.30 -1.10
C GLU A 17 10.51 -3.97 -0.15
N SER A 18 11.29 -4.98 0.24
CA SER A 18 12.43 -4.82 1.15
C SER A 18 13.57 -3.99 0.58
N ASN A 19 13.53 -3.60 -0.69
CA ASN A 19 14.53 -2.75 -1.36
C ASN A 19 14.12 -1.26 -1.42
N GLY A 20 13.01 -0.87 -0.78
CA GLY A 20 12.53 0.52 -0.78
C GLY A 20 11.60 0.87 -1.95
N MET A 21 11.28 -0.09 -2.83
CA MET A 21 10.25 0.10 -3.85
C MET A 21 8.87 0.10 -3.20
N VAL A 22 8.07 1.11 -3.54
CA VAL A 22 6.69 1.25 -3.07
C VAL A 22 5.77 1.54 -4.25
N ARG A 23 4.55 1.03 -4.19
CA ARG A 23 3.48 1.42 -5.10
C ARG A 23 2.14 1.36 -4.38
N GLY A 24 1.20 2.17 -4.80
CA GLY A 24 -0.14 2.12 -4.25
C GLY A 24 -1.14 2.81 -5.14
N TYR A 25 -2.41 2.50 -4.91
CA TYR A 25 -3.52 3.18 -5.56
C TYR A 25 -4.71 3.21 -4.61
N VAL A 26 -5.61 4.15 -4.88
CA VAL A 26 -6.94 4.20 -4.27
C VAL A 26 -7.98 3.82 -5.32
N LYS A 27 -9.08 3.21 -4.88
CA LYS A 27 -10.13 2.74 -5.78
C LYS A 27 -10.88 3.89 -6.44
N VAL A 28 -11.19 4.93 -5.68
CA VAL A 28 -11.87 6.15 -6.17
C VAL A 28 -10.95 7.36 -5.99
N PRO A 29 -10.14 7.76 -6.98
CA PRO A 29 -9.10 8.77 -6.81
C PRO A 29 -9.59 10.23 -6.75
N HIS A 30 -10.88 10.48 -7.03
CA HIS A 30 -11.45 11.83 -7.11
C HIS A 30 -12.36 12.15 -5.92
N VAL A 31 -12.13 11.50 -4.77
CA VAL A 31 -12.82 11.83 -3.52
C VAL A 31 -12.34 13.18 -3.04
N ASP A 32 -13.29 14.08 -2.81
CA ASP A 32 -13.08 15.41 -2.26
C ASP A 32 -14.08 15.63 -1.13
N LEU A 33 -13.58 15.90 0.06
CA LEU A 33 -14.35 16.08 1.28
C LEU A 33 -13.99 17.41 1.93
N PRO A 34 -14.95 18.08 2.61
CA PRO A 34 -14.65 19.25 3.41
C PRO A 34 -13.57 18.95 4.46
N LEU A 35 -12.73 19.95 4.76
CA LEU A 35 -11.70 19.82 5.79
C LEU A 35 -12.33 19.55 7.16
N LYS A 36 -11.73 18.62 7.91
CA LYS A 36 -12.06 18.31 9.31
C LYS A 36 -11.02 18.98 10.21
N ASN A 37 -11.46 19.96 11.00
CA ASN A 37 -10.59 20.77 11.87
C ASN A 37 -9.40 21.40 11.14
N GLY A 38 -9.60 21.84 9.89
CA GLY A 38 -8.56 22.43 9.06
C GLY A 38 -7.58 21.44 8.42
N LYS A 39 -7.82 20.13 8.54
CA LYS A 39 -7.04 19.05 7.93
C LYS A 39 -7.87 18.24 6.95
N PHE A 40 -7.23 17.47 6.07
CA PHE A 40 -7.91 16.52 5.19
C PHE A 40 -8.64 15.45 6.02
N ASP A 41 -9.88 15.16 5.66
CA ASP A 41 -10.69 14.16 6.36
C ASP A 41 -10.41 12.75 5.83
N VAL A 42 -9.26 12.19 6.22
CA VAL A 42 -8.83 10.85 5.81
C VAL A 42 -9.78 9.80 6.37
N SER A 43 -10.12 9.90 7.66
CA SER A 43 -11.12 9.04 8.29
C SER A 43 -12.47 9.06 7.56
N GLY A 44 -13.02 10.24 7.20
CA GLY A 44 -14.27 10.34 6.45
C GLY A 44 -14.16 9.81 5.01
N ALA A 45 -12.98 9.87 4.38
CA ALA A 45 -12.77 9.32 3.06
C ALA A 45 -12.75 7.78 3.07
N LEU A 46 -12.13 7.18 4.10
CA LEU A 46 -12.06 5.73 4.23
C LEU A 46 -13.35 5.13 4.81
N GLY A 47 -14.04 5.86 5.70
CA GLY A 47 -15.28 5.45 6.35
C GLY A 47 -15.10 5.08 7.83
N ASP A 48 -16.22 4.84 8.50
CA ASP A 48 -16.27 4.50 9.93
C ASP A 48 -16.22 2.98 10.17
N SER A 49 -16.38 2.17 9.12
CA SER A 49 -16.38 0.71 9.21
C SER A 49 -15.56 0.10 8.09
N GLY A 50 -14.64 -0.79 8.45
CA GLY A 50 -13.74 -1.38 7.48
C GLY A 50 -12.72 -2.32 8.09
N LEU A 51 -11.80 -2.79 7.24
CA LEU A 51 -10.73 -3.70 7.59
C LEU A 51 -9.39 -3.18 7.07
N LEU A 52 -8.35 -3.32 7.90
CA LEU A 52 -6.95 -3.30 7.46
C LEU A 52 -6.46 -4.75 7.33
N THR A 53 -6.13 -5.14 6.10
CA THR A 53 -5.46 -6.42 5.80
C THR A 53 -3.98 -6.19 5.48
N VAL A 54 -3.10 -6.93 6.13
CA VAL A 54 -1.65 -6.92 5.87
C VAL A 54 -1.22 -8.31 5.43
N VAL A 55 -0.64 -8.36 4.23
CA VAL A 55 -0.10 -9.59 3.63
C VAL A 55 1.42 -9.45 3.56
N LYS A 56 2.14 -10.43 4.12
CA LYS A 56 3.60 -10.52 4.07
C LYS A 56 3.99 -11.76 3.27
N ASP A 57 4.57 -11.54 2.09
CA ASP A 57 5.21 -12.61 1.34
C ASP A 57 6.66 -12.78 1.83
N LEU A 58 6.87 -13.78 2.68
CA LEU A 58 8.18 -14.14 3.23
C LEU A 58 8.93 -15.16 2.37
N ARG A 59 8.51 -15.38 1.12
CA ARG A 59 9.00 -16.46 0.23
C ARG A 59 8.90 -17.85 0.86
N LEU A 60 7.91 -18.01 1.73
CA LEU A 60 7.48 -19.29 2.27
C LEU A 60 6.45 -19.93 1.33
N LYS A 61 5.91 -21.09 1.70
CA LYS A 61 4.92 -21.79 0.87
C LYS A 61 3.63 -20.98 0.69
N GLU A 62 3.18 -20.31 1.75
CA GLU A 62 1.99 -19.46 1.75
C GLU A 62 2.31 -18.12 2.41
N PRO A 63 1.72 -17.01 1.94
CA PRO A 63 1.93 -15.70 2.55
C PRO A 63 1.26 -15.62 3.92
N TYR A 64 1.89 -14.89 4.84
CA TYR A 64 1.28 -14.56 6.12
C TYR A 64 0.26 -13.44 5.93
N THR A 65 -0.95 -13.62 6.46
CA THR A 65 -2.03 -12.62 6.39
C THR A 65 -2.53 -12.31 7.79
N GLY A 66 -2.49 -11.03 8.17
CA GLY A 66 -3.14 -10.51 9.37
C GLY A 66 -4.23 -9.51 8.99
N MET A 67 -5.25 -9.39 9.83
CA MET A 67 -6.40 -8.53 9.58
C MET A 67 -6.94 -7.98 10.90
N VAL A 68 -7.29 -6.69 10.90
CA VAL A 68 -7.98 -6.02 12.00
C VAL A 68 -9.10 -5.13 11.45
N GLU A 69 -10.08 -4.81 12.28
CA GLU A 69 -11.02 -3.73 11.99
C GLU A 69 -10.28 -2.39 11.99
N LEU A 70 -10.76 -1.44 11.18
CA LEU A 70 -10.28 -0.06 11.29
C LEU A 70 -10.64 0.48 12.67
N TYR A 71 -9.67 1.11 13.33
CA TYR A 71 -9.82 1.68 14.65
C TYR A 71 -10.31 3.13 14.58
N THR A 72 -9.70 3.96 13.73
CA THR A 72 -10.08 5.38 13.57
C THR A 72 -10.27 5.81 12.12
N GLY A 73 -9.84 5.01 11.15
CA GLY A 73 -9.81 5.40 9.73
C GLY A 73 -8.64 6.33 9.39
N GLU A 74 -7.83 6.72 10.38
CA GLU A 74 -6.57 7.41 10.19
C GLU A 74 -5.44 6.37 10.00
N ILE A 75 -4.79 6.42 8.84
CA ILE A 75 -3.86 5.37 8.37
C ILE A 75 -2.76 5.02 9.38
N GLY A 76 -2.19 6.03 10.06
CA GLY A 76 -1.12 5.83 11.03
C GLY A 76 -1.62 5.07 12.27
N GLU A 77 -2.75 5.47 12.83
CA GLU A 77 -3.32 4.86 14.03
C GLU A 77 -3.82 3.44 13.75
N ASP A 78 -4.48 3.22 12.60
CA ASP A 78 -4.92 1.89 12.19
C ASP A 78 -3.73 0.92 11.98
N LEU A 79 -2.61 1.41 11.43
CA LEU A 79 -1.40 0.61 11.28
C LEU A 79 -0.73 0.32 12.63
N ALA A 80 -0.66 1.29 13.53
CA ALA A 80 -0.16 1.09 14.89
C ALA A 80 -1.01 0.08 15.67
N PHE A 81 -2.34 0.16 15.52
CA PHE A 81 -3.30 -0.78 16.08
C PHE A 81 -3.08 -2.19 15.53
N TYR A 82 -2.95 -2.34 14.21
CA TYR A 82 -2.64 -3.64 13.59
C TYR A 82 -1.35 -4.26 14.15
N LEU A 83 -0.26 -3.49 14.22
CA LEU A 83 1.02 -3.97 14.75
C LEU A 83 0.91 -4.41 16.22
N THR A 84 0.12 -3.68 17.01
CA THR A 84 -0.08 -3.98 18.42
C THR A 84 -0.96 -5.22 18.62
N GLU A 85 -2.13 -5.29 17.97
CA GLU A 85 -3.10 -6.37 18.19
C GLU A 85 -2.75 -7.65 17.42
N SER A 86 -2.36 -7.52 16.16
CA SER A 86 -2.10 -8.69 15.30
C SER A 86 -0.67 -9.21 15.45
N GLU A 87 0.31 -8.34 15.70
CA GLU A 87 1.72 -8.74 15.81
C GLU A 87 2.24 -8.75 17.24
N GLN A 88 1.48 -8.25 18.22
CA GLN A 88 1.92 -8.10 19.62
C GLN A 88 3.19 -7.25 19.74
N ILE A 89 3.34 -6.26 18.86
CA ILE A 89 4.45 -5.31 18.86
C ILE A 89 3.87 -3.93 19.15
N PRO A 90 3.99 -3.43 20.40
CA PRO A 90 3.60 -2.07 20.72
C PRO A 90 4.32 -1.10 19.78
N SER A 91 3.54 -0.32 19.06
CA SER A 91 4.03 0.50 17.95
C SER A 91 3.44 1.90 18.01
N ALA A 92 4.27 2.90 17.72
CA ALA A 92 3.85 4.27 17.46
C ALA A 92 4.14 4.60 15.99
N VAL A 93 3.14 5.12 15.30
CA VAL A 93 3.21 5.46 13.88
C VAL A 93 2.77 6.91 13.70
N GLY A 94 3.67 7.74 13.18
CA GLY A 94 3.36 9.12 12.81
C GLY A 94 3.50 9.28 11.30
N LEU A 95 2.45 9.73 10.62
CA LEU A 95 2.46 9.99 9.19
C LEU A 95 2.01 11.43 8.92
N GLY A 96 2.59 12.06 7.92
CA GLY A 96 2.26 13.41 7.52
C GLY A 96 2.38 13.59 6.01
N VAL A 97 1.44 14.32 5.44
CA VAL A 97 1.44 14.76 4.04
C VAL A 97 1.06 16.23 4.00
N SER A 98 1.80 17.00 3.23
CA SER A 98 1.55 18.41 2.93
C SER A 98 1.35 18.56 1.43
N LEU A 99 0.40 19.41 1.03
CA LEU A 99 0.09 19.70 -0.37
C LEU A 99 0.41 21.15 -0.70
N ASP A 100 0.83 21.39 -1.93
CA ASP A 100 0.93 22.71 -2.54
C ASP A 100 -0.45 23.23 -2.95
N THR A 101 -0.53 24.51 -3.31
CA THR A 101 -1.78 25.18 -3.70
C THR A 101 -2.41 24.62 -4.98
N ASP A 102 -1.64 23.92 -5.81
CA ASP A 102 -2.11 23.24 -7.02
C ASP A 102 -2.55 21.79 -6.76
N GLY A 103 -2.50 21.33 -5.50
CA GLY A 103 -2.83 19.97 -5.10
C GLY A 103 -1.68 18.97 -5.26
N GLY A 104 -0.50 19.40 -5.70
CA GLY A 104 0.71 18.57 -5.69
C GLY A 104 1.17 18.24 -4.26
N VAL A 105 1.84 17.10 -4.07
CA VAL A 105 2.46 16.77 -2.77
C VAL A 105 3.74 17.59 -2.61
N SER A 106 3.79 18.45 -1.60
CA SER A 106 4.96 19.28 -1.28
C SER A 106 5.93 18.56 -0.33
N ALA A 107 5.37 17.81 0.63
CA ALA A 107 6.15 16.96 1.54
C ALA A 107 5.31 15.75 1.98
N ALA A 108 5.96 14.59 2.13
CA ALA A 108 5.35 13.40 2.72
C ALA A 108 6.41 12.62 3.50
N GLY A 109 6.04 12.11 4.67
CA GLY A 109 6.97 11.40 5.54
C GLY A 109 6.33 10.90 6.83
N GLY A 110 7.15 10.31 7.68
CA GLY A 110 6.67 9.73 8.92
C GLY A 110 7.74 8.95 9.68
N PHE A 111 7.32 8.34 10.78
CA PHE A 111 8.11 7.42 11.59
C PHE A 111 7.29 6.19 11.96
N LEU A 112 8.02 5.09 12.22
CA LEU A 112 7.53 3.90 12.90
C LEU A 112 8.51 3.60 14.03
N ILE A 113 8.00 3.57 15.26
CA ILE A 113 8.76 3.20 16.46
C ILE A 113 8.12 1.96 17.04
N GLN A 114 8.94 0.95 17.37
CA GLN A 114 8.47 -0.32 17.91
C GLN A 114 9.30 -0.70 19.14
N SER A 115 8.64 -1.15 20.21
CA SER A 115 9.32 -1.68 21.39
C SER A 115 9.42 -3.20 21.31
N PHE A 116 10.64 -3.74 21.37
CA PHE A 116 10.89 -5.18 21.38
C PHE A 116 11.28 -5.67 22.78
N PRO A 117 10.73 -6.80 23.27
CA PRO A 117 11.17 -7.41 24.51
C PRO A 117 12.63 -7.93 24.44
N PRO A 118 13.40 -7.85 25.53
CA PRO A 118 13.09 -7.14 26.76
C PRO A 118 13.32 -5.61 26.60
N TYR A 119 12.39 -4.80 27.12
CA TYR A 119 12.53 -3.34 27.17
C TYR A 119 12.39 -2.80 28.59
N GLN A 120 12.95 -1.62 28.85
CA GLN A 120 12.75 -0.90 30.10
C GLN A 120 11.49 -0.06 30.00
N LYS A 121 10.55 -0.27 30.92
CA LYS A 121 9.23 0.37 30.87
C LYS A 121 9.37 1.90 30.97
N GLU A 122 10.25 2.38 31.82
CA GLU A 122 10.50 3.81 32.05
C GLU A 122 10.99 4.52 30.78
N THR A 123 11.82 3.85 29.96
CA THR A 123 12.28 4.38 28.68
C THR A 123 11.14 4.44 27.66
N VAL A 124 10.28 3.42 27.62
CA VAL A 124 9.12 3.38 26.71
C VAL A 124 8.09 4.44 27.10
N ASP A 125 7.76 4.55 28.40
CA ASP A 125 6.82 5.55 28.90
C ASP A 125 7.33 6.97 28.60
N GLY A 126 8.62 7.25 28.83
CA GLY A 126 9.21 8.54 28.48
C GLY A 126 9.21 8.86 26.98
N LEU A 127 9.43 7.85 26.13
CA LEU A 127 9.34 8.00 24.67
C LEU A 127 7.89 8.27 24.21
N ILE A 128 6.90 7.65 24.85
CA ILE A 128 5.48 7.91 24.58
C ILE A 128 5.14 9.36 24.90
N ASP A 129 5.51 9.84 26.10
CA ASP A 129 5.27 11.23 26.50
C ASP A 129 5.91 12.20 25.49
N GLN A 130 7.14 11.91 25.06
CA GLN A 130 7.84 12.73 24.08
C GLN A 130 7.15 12.76 22.71
N ILE A 131 6.66 11.62 22.21
CA ILE A 131 5.90 11.53 20.96
C ILE A 131 4.58 12.32 21.04
N GLN A 132 3.97 12.43 22.23
CA GLN A 132 2.74 13.21 22.41
C GLN A 132 2.98 14.72 22.41
N GLU A 133 4.18 15.17 22.77
CA GLU A 133 4.53 16.58 22.91
C GLU A 133 5.14 17.22 21.64
N ILE A 134 5.56 16.42 20.64
CA ILE A 134 6.15 16.97 19.41
C ILE A 134 5.12 17.75 18.57
N SER A 135 5.62 18.75 17.83
CA SER A 135 4.90 19.36 16.72
C SER A 135 4.46 18.31 15.69
N SER A 136 3.41 18.60 14.92
CA SER A 136 2.89 17.67 13.92
C SER A 136 3.98 17.22 12.96
N ILE A 137 4.01 15.92 12.64
CA ILE A 137 4.95 15.36 11.65
C ILE A 137 4.90 16.12 10.32
N THR A 138 3.70 16.51 9.88
CA THR A 138 3.49 17.30 8.67
C THR A 138 4.24 18.64 8.71
N GLU A 139 4.31 19.30 9.86
CA GLU A 139 5.03 20.57 10.02
C GLU A 139 6.54 20.35 9.91
N MET A 140 7.06 19.35 10.64
CA MET A 140 8.48 19.04 10.64
C MET A 140 9.02 18.66 9.26
N ILE A 141 8.27 17.86 8.49
CA ILE A 141 8.66 17.51 7.11
C ILE A 141 8.53 18.70 6.16
N SER A 142 7.54 19.58 6.37
CA SER A 142 7.36 20.79 5.55
C SER A 142 8.48 21.80 5.78
N GLU A 143 9.08 21.81 6.98
CA GLU A 143 10.29 22.56 7.29
C GLU A 143 11.58 21.94 6.72
N GLY A 144 11.48 20.78 6.05
CA GLY A 144 12.61 20.09 5.43
C GLY A 144 13.48 19.31 6.40
N LYS A 145 12.95 18.91 7.58
CA LYS A 145 13.70 18.06 8.51
C LYS A 145 13.99 16.70 7.89
N THR A 146 15.24 16.26 8.02
CA THR A 146 15.66 14.93 7.56
C THR A 146 15.16 13.83 8.52
N PRO A 147 15.12 12.55 8.09
CA PRO A 147 14.79 11.44 8.98
C PRO A 147 15.64 11.41 10.26
N GLU A 148 16.93 11.73 10.17
CA GLU A 148 17.85 11.75 11.31
C GLU A 148 17.48 12.88 12.27
N GLN A 149 17.13 14.06 11.77
CA GLN A 149 16.67 15.18 12.59
C GLN A 149 15.32 14.88 13.27
N LEU A 150 14.42 14.16 12.60
CA LEU A 150 13.19 13.67 13.21
C LEU A 150 13.51 12.71 14.36
N LEU A 151 14.46 11.79 14.16
CA LEU A 151 14.89 10.86 15.20
C LEU A 151 15.55 11.61 16.38
N ASP A 152 16.40 12.61 16.14
CA ASP A 152 16.98 13.43 17.20
C ASP A 152 15.91 14.11 18.08
N ILE A 153 14.80 14.55 17.46
CA ILE A 153 13.67 15.16 18.17
C ILE A 153 12.85 14.10 18.91
N LEU A 154 12.57 12.96 18.27
CA LEU A 154 11.76 11.87 18.83
C LEU A 154 12.47 11.12 19.97
N PHE A 155 13.80 11.01 19.89
CA PHE A 155 14.66 10.32 20.84
C PHE A 155 15.56 11.29 21.62
N SER A 156 15.20 12.56 21.74
CA SER A 156 15.92 13.52 22.61
C SER A 156 16.21 12.93 24.00
N GLY A 157 17.50 12.81 24.34
CA GLY A 157 17.94 12.21 25.60
C GLY A 157 18.03 10.68 25.62
N ILE A 158 17.66 10.00 24.53
CA ILE A 158 17.76 8.56 24.32
C ILE A 158 18.79 8.31 23.20
N PRO A 159 19.91 7.63 23.49
CA PRO A 159 20.90 7.33 22.46
C PRO A 159 20.32 6.34 21.44
N PHE A 160 20.61 6.57 20.16
CA PHE A 160 20.26 5.67 19.07
C PHE A 160 21.42 5.55 18.06
N ASP A 161 21.43 4.44 17.32
CA ASP A 161 22.38 4.18 16.25
C ASP A 161 21.64 4.04 14.91
N ILE A 162 22.16 4.69 13.87
CA ILE A 162 21.67 4.51 12.50
C ILE A 162 22.29 3.25 11.93
N LEU A 163 21.45 2.25 11.63
CA LEU A 163 21.91 0.95 11.13
C LEU A 163 21.96 0.87 9.60
N GLU A 164 21.00 1.51 8.93
CA GLU A 164 20.86 1.48 7.49
C GLU A 164 20.09 2.71 7.01
N GLU A 165 20.48 3.22 5.84
CA GLU A 165 19.72 4.18 5.05
C GLU A 165 19.37 3.54 3.70
N ARG A 166 18.14 3.73 3.25
CA ARG A 166 17.68 3.17 1.98
C ARG A 166 16.82 4.17 1.20
N PRO A 167 17.12 4.41 -0.10
CA PRO A 167 16.27 5.25 -0.91
C PRO A 167 14.91 4.61 -1.15
N LEU A 168 13.86 5.42 -1.11
CA LEU A 168 12.51 5.01 -1.46
C LEU A 168 12.20 5.45 -2.89
N ALA A 169 11.52 4.60 -3.65
CA ALA A 169 11.12 4.92 -5.01
C ALA A 169 9.75 4.35 -5.35
N PHE A 170 8.98 5.13 -6.11
CA PHE A 170 7.82 4.57 -6.80
C PHE A 170 8.28 3.63 -7.91
N GLN A 171 7.87 2.36 -7.86
CA GLN A 171 8.16 1.41 -8.93
C GLN A 171 7.03 0.42 -9.13
N CYS A 172 6.52 0.37 -10.37
CA CYS A 172 5.55 -0.64 -10.76
C CYS A 172 6.24 -1.74 -11.57
N SER A 173 5.90 -2.99 -11.26
CA SER A 173 6.42 -4.17 -11.95
C SER A 173 5.47 -4.66 -13.06
N CYS A 174 4.50 -3.85 -13.50
CA CYS A 174 3.62 -4.22 -14.61
C CYS A 174 4.40 -4.37 -15.92
N SER A 175 3.92 -5.27 -16.78
CA SER A 175 4.42 -5.44 -18.13
C SER A 175 3.29 -6.01 -18.99
N LYS A 176 3.43 -5.93 -20.31
CA LYS A 176 2.47 -6.53 -21.25
C LYS A 176 2.28 -8.03 -20.99
N GLU A 177 3.38 -8.77 -20.78
CA GLU A 177 3.35 -10.19 -20.44
C GLU A 177 2.54 -10.50 -19.16
N ARG A 178 2.65 -9.64 -18.13
CA ARG A 178 1.87 -9.81 -16.89
C ARG A 178 0.39 -9.49 -17.10
N VAL A 179 0.08 -8.51 -17.95
CA VAL A 179 -1.31 -8.21 -18.35
C VAL A 179 -1.90 -9.40 -19.10
N GLU A 180 -1.18 -9.98 -20.05
CA GLU A 180 -1.60 -11.18 -20.78
C GLU A 180 -1.87 -12.36 -19.84
N LYS A 181 -0.97 -12.62 -18.87
CA LYS A 181 -1.20 -13.65 -17.84
C LYS A 181 -2.42 -13.38 -16.97
N ALA A 182 -2.68 -12.11 -16.63
CA ALA A 182 -3.86 -11.73 -15.87
C ALA A 182 -5.15 -11.95 -16.69
N LEU A 183 -5.15 -11.61 -17.98
CA LEU A 183 -6.25 -11.91 -18.90
C LEU A 183 -6.47 -13.42 -19.01
N ILE A 184 -5.39 -14.20 -19.08
CA ILE A 184 -5.48 -15.66 -19.12
C ILE A 184 -6.22 -16.20 -17.89
N ALA A 185 -5.95 -15.64 -16.71
CA ALA A 185 -6.58 -16.06 -15.46
C ALA A 185 -8.08 -15.74 -15.38
N LEU A 186 -8.60 -14.79 -16.17
CA LEU A 186 -10.05 -14.51 -16.26
C LEU A 186 -10.81 -15.65 -16.95
N GLY A 187 -10.11 -16.42 -17.78
CA GLY A 187 -10.68 -17.54 -18.52
C GLY A 187 -11.10 -17.19 -19.95
N ARG A 188 -11.31 -18.23 -20.74
CA ARG A 188 -11.54 -18.17 -22.18
C ARG A 188 -12.77 -17.36 -22.56
N GLU A 189 -13.89 -17.59 -21.87
CA GLU A 189 -15.18 -16.97 -22.20
C GLU A 189 -15.09 -15.44 -22.17
N GLU A 190 -14.34 -14.88 -21.21
CA GLU A 190 -14.20 -13.44 -21.06
C GLU A 190 -13.31 -12.81 -22.13
N ILE A 191 -12.25 -13.52 -22.55
CA ILE A 191 -11.42 -13.07 -23.67
C ILE A 191 -12.20 -13.13 -24.99
N GLU A 192 -12.97 -14.20 -25.23
CA GLU A 192 -13.83 -14.30 -26.43
C GLU A 192 -14.91 -13.20 -26.44
N ALA A 193 -15.49 -12.90 -25.28
CA ALA A 193 -16.41 -11.77 -25.14
C ALA A 193 -15.73 -10.43 -25.48
N MET A 194 -14.49 -10.20 -25.03
CA MET A 194 -13.70 -9.01 -25.39
C MET A 194 -13.47 -8.90 -26.90
N ILE A 195 -13.05 -9.99 -27.56
CA ILE A 195 -12.81 -10.06 -29.01
C ILE A 195 -14.09 -9.70 -29.79
N SER A 196 -15.25 -10.18 -29.32
CA SER A 196 -16.53 -9.97 -30.01
C SER A 196 -17.05 -8.51 -29.95
N ARG A 197 -16.74 -7.77 -28.87
CA ARG A 197 -17.30 -6.44 -28.59
C ARG A 197 -16.53 -5.31 -29.26
N GLN A 198 -15.21 -5.44 -29.37
CA GLN A 198 -14.33 -4.35 -29.81
C GLN A 198 -13.14 -4.87 -30.63
N LYS A 199 -12.58 -4.02 -31.49
CA LYS A 199 -11.41 -4.37 -32.30
C LYS A 199 -10.11 -4.36 -31.50
N GLU A 200 -10.04 -3.52 -30.48
CA GLU A 200 -8.88 -3.31 -29.63
C GLU A 200 -9.34 -3.28 -28.18
N THR A 201 -8.57 -3.92 -27.29
CA THR A 201 -8.82 -3.91 -25.85
C THR A 201 -7.69 -3.17 -25.16
N THR A 202 -8.03 -2.17 -24.35
CA THR A 202 -7.06 -1.45 -23.52
C THR A 202 -7.18 -1.93 -22.08
N VAL A 203 -6.06 -2.36 -21.50
CA VAL A 203 -5.95 -2.70 -20.08
C VAL A 203 -5.06 -1.66 -19.41
N THR A 204 -5.59 -0.98 -18.40
CA THR A 204 -4.82 0.02 -17.64
C THR A 204 -4.38 -0.58 -16.31
N CYS A 205 -3.09 -0.44 -15.98
CA CYS A 205 -2.57 -0.85 -14.68
C CYS A 205 -3.11 0.08 -13.58
N GLU A 206 -3.76 -0.46 -12.55
CA GLU A 206 -4.28 0.36 -11.43
C GLU A 206 -3.17 1.06 -10.63
N PHE A 207 -1.97 0.49 -10.56
CA PHE A 207 -0.86 1.05 -9.78
C PHE A 207 -0.15 2.23 -10.44
N CYS A 208 0.22 2.09 -11.72
CA CYS A 208 0.99 3.14 -12.43
C CYS A 208 0.21 3.85 -13.54
N ARG A 209 -1.03 3.45 -13.80
CA ARG A 209 -1.88 3.98 -14.87
C ARG A 209 -1.33 3.83 -16.29
N GLU A 210 -0.29 3.02 -16.47
CA GLU A 210 0.19 2.62 -17.81
C GLU A 210 -0.91 1.82 -18.53
N SER A 211 -1.14 2.16 -19.81
CA SER A 211 -2.17 1.54 -20.64
C SER A 211 -1.55 0.60 -21.66
N TYR A 212 -1.94 -0.67 -21.60
CA TYR A 212 -1.53 -1.73 -22.51
C TYR A 212 -2.63 -1.96 -23.54
N GLN A 213 -2.33 -1.66 -24.79
CA GLN A 213 -3.23 -1.98 -25.90
C GLN A 213 -2.94 -3.41 -26.37
N LEU A 214 -4.02 -4.20 -26.48
CA LEU A 214 -4.00 -5.54 -27.07
C LEU A 214 -4.86 -5.55 -28.33
N THR A 215 -4.26 -6.03 -29.42
CA THR A 215 -4.98 -6.22 -30.68
C THR A 215 -5.84 -7.48 -30.61
N ARG A 216 -6.78 -7.62 -31.55
CA ARG A 216 -7.57 -8.85 -31.68
C ARG A 216 -6.68 -10.08 -31.85
N GLU A 217 -5.66 -9.99 -32.70
CA GLU A 217 -4.75 -11.10 -33.00
C GLU A 217 -4.01 -11.56 -31.73
N GLU A 218 -3.61 -10.63 -30.87
CA GLU A 218 -2.98 -10.95 -29.59
C GLU A 218 -3.95 -11.66 -28.64
N LEU A 219 -5.21 -11.22 -28.57
CA LEU A 219 -6.23 -11.90 -27.76
C LEU A 219 -6.57 -13.30 -28.29
N GLU A 220 -6.62 -13.48 -29.61
CA GLU A 220 -6.82 -14.78 -30.26
C GLU A 220 -5.66 -15.74 -29.94
N GLN A 221 -4.42 -15.26 -29.94
CA GLN A 221 -3.25 -16.03 -29.51
C GLN A 221 -3.36 -16.47 -28.05
N LEU A 222 -3.84 -15.60 -27.14
CA LEU A 222 -4.04 -15.98 -25.74
C LEU A 222 -5.06 -17.13 -25.61
N VAL A 223 -6.16 -17.10 -26.37
CA VAL A 223 -7.15 -18.19 -26.39
C VAL A 223 -6.56 -19.48 -26.92
N GLU A 224 -5.72 -19.41 -27.96
CA GLU A 224 -5.04 -20.58 -28.50
C GLU A 224 -4.05 -21.20 -27.49
N HIS A 225 -3.30 -20.38 -26.76
CA HIS A 225 -2.40 -20.83 -25.69
C HIS A 225 -3.12 -21.48 -24.50
N MET A 226 -4.42 -21.21 -24.31
CA MET A 226 -5.25 -21.88 -23.30
C MET A 226 -5.74 -23.25 -23.74
N LEU A 227 -5.73 -23.55 -25.05
CA LEU A 227 -6.16 -24.86 -25.52
C LEU A 227 -5.14 -25.91 -25.05
N PRO A 228 -5.58 -27.02 -24.42
CA PRO A 228 -4.67 -28.11 -24.18
C PRO A 228 -4.08 -28.54 -25.52
N SER A 229 -2.75 -28.64 -25.58
CA SER A 229 -2.04 -29.14 -26.75
C SER A 229 -2.71 -30.43 -27.21
N SER A 230 -3.35 -30.36 -28.37
CA SER A 230 -4.08 -31.46 -28.96
C SER A 230 -3.08 -32.50 -29.45
N GLY A 231 -2.68 -33.40 -28.56
CA GLY A 231 -1.70 -34.47 -28.78
C GLY A 231 -1.01 -34.76 -27.44
N GLU A 232 -1.53 -35.64 -26.60
CA GLU A 232 -1.47 -37.09 -26.81
C GLU A 232 -2.82 -37.77 -26.53
N LYS A 233 -3.52 -38.14 -27.61
CA LYS A 233 -4.38 -39.33 -27.59
C LYS A 233 -3.69 -40.42 -28.40
N GLY A 234 -3.21 -41.45 -27.70
CA GLY A 234 -3.13 -42.80 -28.25
C GLY A 234 -1.74 -43.44 -28.31
N ALA A 235 -1.47 -44.34 -27.37
CA ALA A 235 -1.11 -45.72 -27.72
C ALA A 235 -1.46 -46.65 -26.56
N LEU A 236 -2.28 -47.65 -26.88
CA LEU A 236 -2.55 -48.84 -26.08
C LEU A 236 -1.26 -49.56 -25.72
N HIS A 237 -1.12 -49.99 -24.46
CA HIS A 237 -0.94 -51.40 -24.05
C HIS A 237 -0.97 -51.54 -22.53
#